data_AF-A0A931M3E3-F1
#
_entry.id   AF-A0A931M3E3-F1
#
_cell.length_a   1.000
_cell.length_b   1.000
_cell.length_c   1.000
_cell.angle_alpha   90.00
_cell.angle_beta   90.00
_cell.angle_gamma   90.00
#
_symmetry.space_group_name_H-M   'P 1'
#
loop_
_entity.id
_entity.type
_entity.pdbx_description
1 polymer ?
#
loop_
_entity_poly.entity_id
_entity_poly.type
_entity_poly.pdbx_seq_one_letter_code
_entity_poly.pdbx_strand_id
1 'polypeptide(L)'
;MHSTIALTANTQYYLDLEEKYGAHNYHPLPVVLNKGEGPFVWDVDGKRYYDFLSGYSAVNQGHCHPKIIKSFIEQAQQLTLTSRAFHNNLLGEYEKYITGLFGYDKVLPMNTGVEAVETAIKLARKWAYEVKGVETGKAKIIVCEGNFHGRTSTVISFSSDPSAYTNFGPYMPGFEAIPFNNLQALEKALQDKNVAAFLFEPIQGEAGVLVPDEGYLTAVRNLCTEYNVLMIADEIQTGLARTGKMLACDHENVRPDIVTLGKALSGGTMPVSAVLAD
;
A
#
# COMPACT_ATOMS: atom_id res chain seq x y z
N MET A 1 -15.56 29.29 4.01
CA MET A 1 -16.30 29.47 5.27
C MET A 1 -15.50 28.79 6.38
N HIS A 2 -14.78 29.55 7.19
CA HIS A 2 -14.23 29.01 8.43
C HIS A 2 -15.41 28.89 9.40
N SER A 3 -16.05 27.72 9.41
CA SER A 3 -16.88 27.34 10.53
C SER A 3 -15.93 27.19 11.71
N THR A 4 -15.91 28.18 12.59
CA THR A 4 -15.32 28.05 13.93
C THR A 4 -16.22 27.09 14.69
N ILE A 5 -15.99 25.79 14.50
CA ILE A 5 -16.58 24.76 15.34
C ILE A 5 -16.07 25.05 16.74
N ALA A 6 -16.97 25.44 17.65
CA ALA A 6 -16.63 25.64 19.03
C ALA A 6 -16.18 24.29 19.61
N LEU A 7 -14.89 24.20 19.97
CA LEU A 7 -14.32 22.99 20.55
C LEU A 7 -14.79 22.86 22.00
N THR A 8 -15.13 21.64 22.40
CA THR A 8 -15.45 21.33 23.80
C THR A 8 -14.18 21.30 24.63
N ALA A 9 -14.30 21.45 25.95
CA ALA A 9 -13.16 21.30 26.86
C ALA A 9 -12.51 19.91 26.76
N ASN A 10 -13.31 18.86 26.52
CA ASN A 10 -12.80 17.50 26.30
C ASN A 10 -11.96 17.42 25.03
N THR A 11 -12.50 17.91 23.90
CA THR A 11 -11.78 17.92 22.62
C THR A 11 -10.48 18.73 22.74
N GLN A 12 -10.53 19.93 23.32
CA GLN A 12 -9.36 20.78 23.50
C GLN A 12 -8.27 20.11 24.33
N TYR A 13 -8.63 19.42 25.42
CA TYR A 13 -7.68 18.70 26.26
C TYR A 13 -6.83 17.69 25.48
N TYR A 14 -7.44 16.89 24.61
CA TYR A 14 -6.70 15.90 23.82
C TYR A 14 -5.88 16.54 22.69
N LEU A 15 -6.39 17.59 22.06
CA LEU A 15 -5.63 18.34 21.05
C LEU A 15 -4.40 19.01 21.65
N ASP A 16 -4.51 19.60 22.84
CA ASP A 16 -3.38 20.22 23.55
C ASP A 16 -2.29 19.20 23.92
N LEU A 17 -2.69 17.96 24.24
CA LEU A 17 -1.74 16.87 24.48
C LEU A 17 -0.97 16.51 23.21
N GLU A 18 -1.67 16.32 22.08
CA GLU A 18 -1.03 16.01 20.79
C GLU A 18 -0.12 17.16 20.32
N GLU A 19 -0.57 18.40 20.43
CA GLU A 19 0.23 19.59 20.08
C GLU A 19 1.53 19.67 20.89
N LYS A 20 1.47 19.35 22.19
CA LYS A 20 2.62 19.44 23.09
C LYS A 20 3.62 18.31 22.93
N TYR A 21 3.15 17.10 22.63
CA TYR A 21 3.98 15.89 22.71
C TYR A 21 4.16 15.18 21.36
N GLY A 22 3.32 15.45 20.37
CA GLY A 22 3.37 14.85 19.03
C GLY A 22 4.30 15.59 18.08
N ALA A 23 4.79 14.88 17.06
CA ALA A 23 5.50 15.51 15.95
C ALA A 23 4.51 16.19 15.00
N HIS A 24 4.90 17.34 14.44
CA HIS A 24 4.02 18.17 13.59
C HIS A 24 4.08 17.76 12.12
N ASN A 25 3.81 16.48 11.85
CA ASN A 25 3.85 15.91 10.49
C ASN A 25 2.46 15.65 9.87
N TYR A 26 1.39 15.88 10.62
CA TYR A 26 0.01 15.90 10.14
C TYR A 26 -0.69 17.17 10.65
N HIS A 27 -1.76 17.56 9.95
CA HIS A 27 -2.68 18.61 10.40
C HIS A 27 -4.11 18.06 10.43
N PRO A 28 -4.48 17.25 11.45
CA PRO A 28 -5.77 16.58 11.52
C PRO A 28 -6.96 17.56 11.62
N LEU A 29 -8.16 17.06 11.31
CA LEU A 29 -9.40 17.76 11.67
C LEU A 29 -9.54 17.79 13.20
N PRO A 30 -10.11 18.85 13.80
CA PRO A 30 -10.24 18.97 15.25
C PRO A 30 -11.41 18.12 15.79
N VAL A 31 -11.34 16.80 15.57
CA VAL A 31 -12.30 15.78 16.03
C VAL A 31 -11.50 14.66 16.69
N VAL A 32 -11.82 14.37 17.96
CA VAL A 32 -11.10 13.37 18.75
C VAL A 32 -11.97 12.14 18.95
N LEU A 33 -11.64 11.04 18.27
CA LEU A 33 -12.42 9.79 18.28
C LEU A 33 -12.04 8.90 19.48
N ASN A 34 -13.03 8.26 20.12
CA ASN A 34 -12.81 7.35 21.25
C ASN A 34 -13.42 5.93 21.09
N LYS A 35 -14.28 5.73 20.09
CA LYS A 35 -14.92 4.43 19.81
C LYS A 35 -15.13 4.27 18.32
N GLY A 36 -14.94 3.06 17.80
CA GLY A 36 -15.33 2.65 16.45
C GLY A 36 -16.13 1.34 16.47
N GLU A 37 -17.14 1.23 15.61
CA GLU A 37 -17.97 0.01 15.46
C GLU A 37 -18.59 -0.03 14.06
N GLY A 38 -18.21 -1.02 13.24
CA GLY A 38 -18.69 -1.13 11.86
C GLY A 38 -18.33 0.13 11.06
N PRO A 39 -19.28 0.80 10.38
CA PRO A 39 -19.02 2.03 9.64
C PRO A 39 -19.04 3.30 10.51
N PHE A 40 -19.20 3.18 11.83
CA PHE A 40 -19.40 4.31 12.72
C PHE A 40 -18.20 4.56 13.62
N VAL A 41 -17.99 5.84 13.94
CA VAL A 41 -17.07 6.28 15.00
C VAL A 41 -17.77 7.30 15.91
N TRP A 42 -17.32 7.40 17.15
CA TRP A 42 -17.81 8.36 18.13
C TRP A 42 -16.65 9.21 18.63
N ASP A 43 -16.89 10.51 18.80
CA ASP A 43 -15.95 11.39 19.48
C ASP A 43 -16.04 11.31 21.00
N VAL A 44 -15.10 11.97 21.68
CA VAL A 44 -15.01 12.06 23.14
C VAL A 44 -16.24 12.69 23.81
N ASP A 45 -17.07 13.40 23.05
CA ASP A 45 -18.33 13.98 23.52
C ASP A 45 -19.55 13.12 23.15
N GLY A 46 -19.33 11.94 22.56
CA GLY A 46 -20.35 10.96 22.23
C GLY A 46 -21.09 11.23 20.92
N LYS A 47 -20.68 12.23 20.13
CA LYS A 47 -21.27 12.47 18.82
C LYS A 47 -20.80 11.40 17.84
N ARG A 48 -21.75 10.79 17.14
CA ARG A 48 -21.53 9.71 16.18
C ARG A 48 -21.35 10.24 14.76
N TYR A 49 -20.42 9.63 14.03
CA TYR A 49 -20.11 9.92 12.64
C TYR A 49 -20.15 8.63 11.82
N TYR A 50 -20.42 8.77 10.52
CA TYR A 50 -19.98 7.77 9.55
C TYR A 50 -18.52 8.01 9.20
N ASP A 51 -17.69 6.97 9.22
CA ASP A 51 -16.31 7.06 8.75
C ASP A 51 -16.23 6.77 7.25
N PHE A 52 -16.24 7.84 6.45
CA PHE A 52 -16.09 7.78 5.00
C PHE A 52 -14.62 7.70 4.53
N LEU A 53 -13.65 7.79 5.45
CA LEU A 53 -12.24 7.63 5.14
C LEU A 53 -11.80 6.17 5.32
N SER A 54 -12.38 5.46 6.30
CA SER A 54 -12.10 4.06 6.60
C SER A 54 -10.60 3.78 6.79
N GLY A 55 -9.89 4.69 7.47
CA GLY A 55 -8.45 4.61 7.67
C GLY A 55 -7.66 4.52 6.37
N TYR A 56 -8.04 5.29 5.34
CA TYR A 56 -7.47 5.23 4.00
C TYR A 56 -7.59 3.84 3.34
N SER A 57 -8.75 3.17 3.50
CA SER A 57 -9.02 1.78 3.06
C SER A 57 -8.37 0.69 3.93
N ALA A 58 -8.17 0.95 5.23
CA ALA A 58 -7.62 -0.03 6.19
C ALA A 58 -8.68 -0.83 6.96
N VAL A 59 -9.90 -0.29 7.09
CA VAL A 59 -11.01 -0.94 7.80
C VAL A 59 -12.15 -1.32 6.85
N ASN A 60 -11.83 -1.98 5.72
CA ASN A 60 -12.85 -2.42 4.74
C ASN A 60 -13.94 -3.28 5.42
N GLN A 61 -13.56 -4.06 6.43
CA GLN A 61 -14.41 -4.93 7.22
C GLN A 61 -15.21 -4.18 8.31
N GLY A 62 -14.96 -2.89 8.49
CA GLY A 62 -15.52 -2.06 9.57
C GLY A 62 -14.69 -2.07 10.86
N HIS A 63 -14.84 -1.00 11.63
CA HIS A 63 -14.16 -0.81 12.92
C HIS A 63 -14.51 -1.93 13.91
N CYS A 64 -13.48 -2.47 14.58
CA CYS A 64 -13.59 -3.47 15.63
C CYS A 64 -14.43 -4.70 15.24
N HIS A 65 -14.30 -5.20 14.01
CA HIS A 65 -15.07 -6.33 13.53
C HIS A 65 -14.94 -7.55 14.47
N PRO A 66 -16.05 -8.10 15.02
CA PRO A 66 -16.02 -9.02 16.16
C PRO A 66 -15.24 -10.31 15.88
N LYS A 67 -15.31 -10.82 14.64
CA LYS A 67 -14.54 -12.02 14.24
C LYS A 67 -13.03 -11.76 14.24
N ILE A 68 -12.58 -10.58 13.81
CA ILE A 68 -11.15 -10.25 13.71
C ILE A 68 -10.59 -10.02 15.12
N ILE A 69 -11.32 -9.24 15.94
CA ILE A 69 -10.93 -8.97 17.33
C ILE A 69 -10.87 -10.27 18.15
N LYS A 70 -11.84 -11.16 17.98
CA LYS A 70 -11.82 -12.46 18.66
C LYS A 70 -10.57 -13.27 18.28
N SER A 71 -10.27 -13.43 16.99
CA SER A 71 -9.08 -14.15 16.53
C SER A 71 -7.78 -13.52 17.06
N PHE A 72 -7.71 -12.18 17.10
CA PHE A 72 -6.57 -11.46 17.64
C PHE A 72 -6.36 -11.75 19.13
N ILE A 73 -7.42 -11.67 19.95
CA ILE A 73 -7.36 -11.93 21.39
C ILE A 73 -6.94 -13.37 21.66
N GLU A 74 -7.55 -14.33 20.98
CA GLU A 74 -7.24 -15.76 21.13
C GLU A 74 -5.76 -16.03 20.84
N GLN A 75 -5.23 -15.50 19.73
CA GLN A 75 -3.83 -15.69 19.38
C GLN A 75 -2.88 -14.95 20.32
N ALA A 76 -3.23 -13.73 20.76
CA ALA A 76 -2.40 -12.93 21.65
C ALA A 76 -2.21 -13.58 23.03
N GLN A 77 -3.19 -14.37 23.48
CA GLN A 77 -3.11 -15.16 24.72
C GLN A 77 -2.30 -16.45 24.57
N GLN A 78 -1.98 -16.86 23.33
CA GLN A 78 -1.27 -18.09 23.04
C GLN A 78 0.19 -17.86 22.63
N LEU A 79 0.44 -17.09 21.56
CA LEU A 79 1.78 -16.82 21.04
C LEU A 79 1.78 -15.60 20.10
N THR A 80 2.56 -14.57 20.40
CA THR A 80 2.57 -13.32 19.62
C THR A 80 3.75 -13.21 18.65
N LEU A 81 4.97 -13.46 19.14
CA LEU A 81 6.20 -13.24 18.37
C LEU A 81 7.16 -14.41 18.53
N THR A 82 7.44 -15.05 17.40
CA THR A 82 8.65 -15.84 17.20
C THR A 82 9.52 -15.08 16.20
N SER A 83 10.84 -14.99 16.45
CA SER A 83 11.72 -14.57 15.37
C SER A 83 11.58 -15.54 14.20
N ARG A 84 11.88 -15.09 12.97
CA ARG A 84 11.91 -15.98 11.79
C ARG A 84 12.96 -17.09 11.88
N ALA A 85 13.79 -17.10 12.93
CA ALA A 85 14.70 -18.19 13.26
C ALA A 85 13.98 -19.44 13.80
N PHE A 86 12.75 -19.29 14.28
CA PHE A 86 11.91 -20.40 14.73
C PHE A 86 10.65 -20.49 13.87
N HIS A 87 10.23 -21.71 13.57
CA HIS A 87 8.91 -21.94 13.00
C HIS A 87 7.84 -21.72 14.08
N ASN A 88 6.68 -21.22 13.65
CA ASN A 88 5.45 -21.26 14.44
C ASN A 88 4.37 -22.01 13.65
N ASN A 89 3.31 -22.38 14.32
CA ASN A 89 2.26 -23.24 13.78
C ASN A 89 1.25 -22.53 12.87
N LEU A 90 1.30 -21.20 12.73
CA LEU A 90 0.31 -20.43 11.96
C LEU A 90 0.86 -19.77 10.70
N LEU A 91 2.17 -19.50 10.63
CA LEU A 91 2.77 -18.85 9.47
C LEU A 91 2.51 -19.67 8.19
N GLY A 92 2.75 -20.98 8.21
CA GLY A 92 2.51 -21.83 7.04
C GLY A 92 1.03 -21.96 6.64
N GLU A 93 0.10 -21.94 7.61
CA GLU A 93 -1.33 -21.94 7.34
C GLU A 93 -1.78 -20.62 6.70
N TYR A 94 -1.26 -19.49 7.20
CA TYR A 94 -1.48 -18.18 6.58
C TYR A 94 -0.89 -18.12 5.17
N GLU A 95 0.37 -18.55 4.99
CA GLU A 95 1.04 -18.57 3.70
C GLU A 95 0.24 -19.38 2.68
N LYS A 96 -0.19 -20.60 3.03
CA LYS A 96 -1.04 -21.43 2.17
C LYS A 96 -2.39 -20.79 1.86
N TYR A 97 -3.04 -20.17 2.84
CA TYR A 97 -4.34 -19.53 2.66
C TYR A 97 -4.24 -18.36 1.67
N ILE A 98 -3.28 -17.45 1.89
CA ILE A 98 -3.17 -16.24 1.07
C ILE A 98 -2.69 -16.55 -0.35
N THR A 99 -1.73 -17.47 -0.52
CA THR A 99 -1.30 -17.89 -1.86
C THR A 99 -2.42 -18.58 -2.63
N GLY A 100 -3.21 -19.43 -1.97
CA GLY A 100 -4.37 -20.08 -2.58
C GLY A 100 -5.49 -19.10 -2.93
N LEU A 101 -5.70 -18.06 -2.12
CA LEU A 101 -6.73 -17.04 -2.36
C LEU A 101 -6.41 -16.17 -3.57
N PHE A 102 -5.15 -15.73 -3.72
CA PHE A 102 -4.74 -14.83 -4.80
C PHE A 102 -4.11 -15.55 -6.00
N GLY A 103 -3.85 -16.86 -5.90
CA GLY A 103 -3.30 -17.68 -6.98
C GLY A 103 -1.84 -17.36 -7.30
N TYR A 104 -0.98 -17.30 -6.28
CA TYR A 104 0.49 -17.12 -6.41
C TYR A 104 1.25 -18.27 -5.75
N ASP A 105 2.50 -18.51 -6.13
CA ASP A 105 3.27 -19.63 -5.54
C ASP A 105 3.84 -19.30 -4.15
N LYS A 106 4.14 -18.02 -3.88
CA LYS A 106 4.81 -17.58 -2.64
C LYS A 106 4.23 -16.27 -2.12
N VAL A 107 4.34 -16.09 -0.82
CA VAL A 107 4.09 -14.82 -0.14
C VAL A 107 5.29 -14.48 0.76
N LEU A 108 5.62 -13.20 0.83
CA LEU A 108 6.57 -12.64 1.79
C LEU A 108 5.80 -11.65 2.70
N PRO A 109 5.47 -12.07 3.94
CA PRO A 109 4.79 -11.19 4.89
C PRO A 109 5.73 -10.12 5.46
N MET A 110 5.23 -8.90 5.54
CA MET A 110 5.88 -7.72 6.10
C MET A 110 4.91 -7.00 7.06
N ASN A 111 5.25 -5.82 7.58
CA ASN A 111 4.42 -5.12 8.56
C ASN A 111 3.67 -3.94 7.92
N THR A 112 4.36 -3.11 7.14
CA THR A 112 3.80 -1.89 6.54
C THR A 112 3.72 -1.98 5.03
N GLY A 113 2.85 -1.17 4.42
CA GLY A 113 2.74 -1.10 2.96
C GLY A 113 4.08 -0.74 2.29
N VAL A 114 4.81 0.23 2.85
CA VAL A 114 6.10 0.65 2.30
C VAL A 114 7.17 -0.45 2.39
N GLU A 115 7.14 -1.31 3.41
CA GLU A 115 8.03 -2.47 3.47
C GLU A 115 7.71 -3.51 2.39
N ALA A 116 6.43 -3.68 2.02
CA ALA A 116 6.04 -4.53 0.90
C ALA A 116 6.53 -3.95 -0.43
N VAL A 117 6.40 -2.64 -0.64
CA VAL A 117 6.95 -1.94 -1.82
C VAL A 117 8.48 -2.06 -1.90
N GLU A 118 9.20 -1.75 -0.81
CA GLU A 118 10.67 -1.89 -0.75
C GLU A 118 11.10 -3.34 -1.04
N THR A 119 10.32 -4.32 -0.57
CA THR A 119 10.55 -5.74 -0.87
C THR A 119 10.33 -6.02 -2.36
N ALA A 120 9.24 -5.54 -2.97
CA ALA A 120 8.98 -5.70 -4.39
C ALA A 120 10.07 -5.04 -5.26
N ILE A 121 10.55 -3.84 -4.89
CA ILE A 121 11.69 -3.17 -5.54
C ILE A 121 12.95 -4.04 -5.48
N LYS A 122 13.24 -4.65 -4.32
CA LYS A 122 14.40 -5.54 -4.15
C LYS A 122 14.25 -6.82 -4.97
N LEU A 123 13.07 -7.43 -4.98
CA LEU A 123 12.79 -8.63 -5.78
C LEU A 123 13.00 -8.35 -7.27
N ALA A 124 12.43 -7.24 -7.78
CA ALA A 124 12.58 -6.86 -9.18
C ALA A 124 14.03 -6.58 -9.58
N ARG A 125 14.78 -5.84 -8.76
CA ARG A 125 16.21 -5.59 -9.02
C ARG A 125 17.02 -6.89 -9.00
N LYS A 126 16.82 -7.75 -8.00
CA LYS A 126 17.53 -9.03 -7.90
C LYS A 126 17.22 -9.94 -9.09
N TRP A 127 15.95 -10.05 -9.46
CA TRP A 127 15.51 -10.78 -10.65
C TRP A 127 16.13 -10.21 -11.93
N ALA A 128 16.18 -8.88 -12.07
CA ALA A 128 16.75 -8.27 -13.25
C ALA A 128 18.24 -8.59 -13.42
N TYR A 129 19.01 -8.61 -12.32
CA TYR A 129 20.43 -8.97 -12.36
C TYR A 129 20.66 -10.46 -12.58
N GLU A 130 19.93 -11.32 -11.87
CA GLU A 130 20.21 -12.77 -11.85
C GLU A 130 19.51 -13.54 -12.96
N VAL A 131 18.34 -13.08 -13.42
CA VAL A 131 17.49 -13.79 -14.38
C VAL A 131 17.42 -13.05 -15.71
N LYS A 132 17.09 -11.75 -15.71
CA LYS A 132 17.01 -10.96 -16.96
C LYS A 132 18.38 -10.67 -17.56
N GLY A 133 19.44 -10.67 -16.75
CA GLY A 133 20.82 -10.41 -17.19
C GLY A 133 21.18 -8.92 -17.33
N VAL A 134 20.47 -8.03 -16.62
CA VAL A 134 20.83 -6.62 -16.52
C VAL A 134 22.18 -6.48 -15.81
N GLU A 135 23.03 -5.56 -16.27
CA GLU A 135 24.32 -5.32 -15.63
C GLU A 135 24.13 -4.78 -14.19
N THR A 136 24.92 -5.29 -13.25
CA THR A 136 24.86 -4.91 -11.84
C THR A 136 24.90 -3.39 -11.65
N GLY A 137 23.92 -2.86 -10.91
CA GLY A 137 23.81 -1.44 -10.62
C GLY A 137 23.10 -0.61 -11.70
N LYS A 138 22.73 -1.20 -12.84
CA LYS A 138 22.03 -0.50 -13.93
C LYS A 138 20.51 -0.69 -13.95
N ALA A 139 19.95 -1.54 -13.10
CA ALA A 139 18.52 -1.83 -13.12
C ALA A 139 17.68 -0.57 -12.82
N LYS A 140 16.67 -0.33 -13.67
CA LYS A 140 15.70 0.76 -13.51
C LYS A 140 14.32 0.22 -13.17
N ILE A 141 13.52 1.00 -12.46
CA ILE A 141 12.10 0.74 -12.25
C ILE A 141 11.33 1.95 -12.76
N ILE A 142 10.35 1.71 -13.63
CA ILE A 142 9.43 2.75 -14.08
C ILE A 142 8.34 2.92 -13.03
N VAL A 143 7.99 4.16 -12.70
CA VAL A 143 6.87 4.52 -11.81
C VAL A 143 6.01 5.61 -12.46
N CYS A 144 4.82 5.84 -11.92
CA CYS A 144 3.95 6.92 -12.39
C CYS A 144 4.15 8.23 -11.61
N GLU A 145 4.06 9.37 -12.27
CA GLU A 145 3.81 10.66 -11.61
C GLU A 145 2.51 10.59 -10.79
N GLY A 146 2.47 11.24 -9.64
CA GLY A 146 1.34 11.19 -8.69
C GLY A 146 1.32 9.96 -7.79
N ASN A 147 2.30 9.06 -7.90
CA ASN A 147 2.34 7.84 -7.08
C ASN A 147 2.42 8.13 -5.57
N PHE A 148 1.82 7.24 -4.77
CA PHE A 148 2.06 7.15 -3.34
C PHE A 148 2.35 5.72 -2.91
N HIS A 149 3.63 5.39 -2.81
CA HIS A 149 4.08 4.06 -2.40
C HIS A 149 4.66 4.01 -0.97
N GLY A 150 4.58 5.12 -0.22
CA GLY A 150 5.10 5.22 1.16
C GLY A 150 6.05 6.40 1.41
N ARG A 151 6.85 6.30 2.48
CA ARG A 151 7.63 7.42 3.06
C ARG A 151 9.09 7.09 3.37
N THR A 152 9.61 5.92 2.98
CA THR A 152 11.03 5.59 3.16
C THR A 152 11.90 6.37 2.18
N SER A 153 13.20 6.48 2.47
CA SER A 153 14.15 7.21 1.62
C SER A 153 14.16 6.74 0.17
N THR A 154 14.07 5.43 -0.10
CA THR A 154 13.95 4.91 -1.48
C THR A 154 12.67 5.40 -2.14
N VAL A 155 11.55 5.34 -1.44
CA VAL A 155 10.23 5.61 -2.03
C VAL A 155 10.03 7.09 -2.30
N ILE A 156 10.46 7.96 -1.39
CA ILE A 156 10.39 9.41 -1.63
C ILE A 156 11.33 9.84 -2.77
N SER A 157 12.34 9.03 -3.13
CA SER A 157 13.28 9.35 -4.22
C SER A 157 12.64 9.32 -5.61
N PHE A 158 11.46 8.71 -5.75
CA PHE A 158 10.70 8.68 -7.00
C PHE A 158 9.30 9.29 -6.85
N SER A 159 9.04 9.97 -5.73
CA SER A 159 7.81 10.76 -5.56
C SER A 159 7.84 12.00 -6.43
N SER A 160 6.70 12.37 -7.01
CA SER A 160 6.51 13.65 -7.69
C SER A 160 5.84 14.70 -6.80
N ASP A 161 5.55 14.40 -5.52
CA ASP A 161 5.01 15.35 -4.56
C ASP A 161 6.15 16.05 -3.80
N PRO A 162 6.37 17.37 -4.00
CA PRO A 162 7.41 18.11 -3.29
C PRO A 162 7.33 17.99 -1.77
N SER A 163 6.12 17.84 -1.20
CA SER A 163 5.93 17.69 0.25
C SER A 163 6.53 16.40 0.79
N ALA A 164 6.68 15.39 -0.06
CA ALA A 164 7.17 14.08 0.31
C ALA A 164 8.70 13.96 0.25
N TYR A 165 9.39 14.72 -0.62
CA TYR A 165 10.83 14.54 -0.87
C TYR A 165 11.71 15.76 -0.55
N THR A 166 11.15 16.98 -0.46
CA THR A 166 11.94 18.20 -0.27
C THR A 166 12.83 18.12 0.99
N ASN A 167 14.13 18.40 0.82
CA ASN A 167 15.15 18.38 1.87
C ASN A 167 15.44 17.00 2.51
N PHE A 168 15.14 15.89 1.83
CA PHE A 168 15.47 14.53 2.31
C PHE A 168 16.57 13.81 1.50
N GLY A 169 17.25 14.53 0.60
CA GLY A 169 18.31 13.95 -0.24
C GLY A 169 19.58 13.54 0.52
N PRO A 170 20.49 12.78 -0.12
CA PRO A 170 20.48 12.39 -1.53
C PRO A 170 19.46 11.29 -1.85
N TYR A 171 18.92 11.32 -3.08
CA TYR A 171 17.89 10.40 -3.54
C TYR A 171 18.46 9.14 -4.18
N MET A 172 17.76 8.02 -4.01
CA MET A 172 18.10 6.73 -4.60
C MET A 172 17.92 6.77 -6.13
N PRO A 173 18.97 6.48 -6.93
CA PRO A 173 18.85 6.44 -8.38
C PRO A 173 18.12 5.16 -8.86
N GLY A 174 17.95 5.06 -10.18
CA GLY A 174 17.41 3.87 -10.83
C GLY A 174 15.88 3.83 -10.85
N PHE A 175 15.25 5.00 -10.87
CA PHE A 175 13.81 5.18 -11.09
C PHE A 175 13.58 6.12 -12.26
N GLU A 176 12.54 5.85 -13.05
CA GLU A 176 12.10 6.68 -14.17
C GLU A 176 10.60 6.95 -14.01
N ALA A 177 10.23 8.22 -13.84
CA ALA A 177 8.83 8.61 -13.71
C ALA A 177 8.22 8.91 -15.08
N ILE A 178 7.01 8.40 -15.32
CA ILE A 178 6.19 8.69 -16.50
C ILE A 178 4.81 9.20 -16.09
N PRO A 179 4.07 9.94 -16.94
CA PRO A 179 2.69 10.27 -16.65
C PRO A 179 1.82 9.03 -16.43
N PHE A 180 0.94 9.05 -15.42
CA PHE A 180 -0.06 7.99 -15.21
C PHE A 180 -1.03 7.89 -16.40
N ASN A 181 -1.57 6.70 -16.65
CA ASN A 181 -2.52 6.45 -17.75
C ASN A 181 -1.99 6.87 -19.14
N ASN A 182 -0.68 6.70 -19.40
CA ASN A 182 -0.04 7.05 -20.66
C ASN A 182 0.77 5.87 -21.23
N LEU A 183 0.13 5.08 -22.09
CA LEU A 183 0.74 3.87 -22.66
C LEU A 183 1.91 4.18 -23.59
N GLN A 184 1.86 5.31 -24.31
CA GLN A 184 2.97 5.71 -25.21
C GLN A 184 4.22 6.06 -24.41
N ALA A 185 4.07 6.74 -23.27
CA ALA A 185 5.18 7.03 -22.37
C ALA A 185 5.74 5.75 -21.74
N LEU A 186 4.87 4.83 -21.33
CA LEU A 186 5.28 3.52 -20.81
C LEU A 186 6.07 2.71 -21.86
N GLU A 187 5.52 2.53 -23.05
CA GLU A 187 6.17 1.78 -24.12
C GLU A 187 7.53 2.38 -24.49
N LYS A 188 7.62 3.72 -24.57
CA LYS A 188 8.89 4.41 -24.82
C LYS A 188 9.92 4.11 -23.72
N ALA A 189 9.53 4.17 -22.45
CA ALA A 189 10.44 3.90 -21.33
C ALA A 189 10.88 2.42 -21.29
N LEU A 190 9.98 1.49 -21.63
CA LEU A 190 10.27 0.05 -21.69
C LEU A 190 11.30 -0.34 -22.77
N GLN A 191 11.60 0.54 -23.73
CA GLN A 191 12.65 0.32 -24.72
C GLN A 191 14.07 0.27 -24.10
N ASP A 192 14.27 0.79 -22.89
CA ASP A 192 15.52 0.61 -22.16
C ASP A 192 15.61 -0.82 -21.61
N LYS A 193 16.58 -1.59 -22.12
CA LYS A 193 16.82 -2.99 -21.76
C LYS A 193 17.15 -3.20 -20.27
N ASN A 194 17.54 -2.15 -19.56
CA ASN A 194 17.85 -2.22 -18.12
C ASN A 194 16.61 -2.07 -17.23
N VAL A 195 15.41 -1.85 -17.78
CA VAL A 195 14.19 -1.78 -16.99
C VAL A 195 13.88 -3.15 -16.40
N ALA A 196 13.79 -3.21 -15.08
CA ALA A 196 13.47 -4.40 -14.31
C ALA A 196 11.96 -4.57 -14.13
N ALA A 197 11.26 -3.48 -13.79
CA ALA A 197 9.86 -3.51 -13.46
C ALA A 197 9.15 -2.19 -13.81
N PHE A 198 7.83 -2.28 -13.95
CA PHE A 198 6.91 -1.15 -13.85
C PHE A 198 6.11 -1.31 -12.55
N LEU A 199 6.28 -0.35 -11.64
CA LEU A 199 5.58 -0.28 -10.35
C LEU A 199 4.51 0.81 -10.42
N PHE A 200 3.25 0.44 -10.20
CA PHE A 200 2.13 1.36 -10.36
C PHE A 200 0.96 1.00 -9.44
N GLU A 201 0.06 1.95 -9.21
CA GLU A 201 -1.23 1.74 -8.55
C GLU A 201 -2.30 1.48 -9.64
N PRO A 202 -3.17 0.46 -9.51
CA PRO A 202 -4.27 0.26 -10.46
C PRO A 202 -5.23 1.45 -10.56
N ILE A 203 -5.41 2.17 -9.45
CA ILE A 203 -6.08 3.46 -9.33
C ILE A 203 -5.21 4.29 -8.39
N GLN A 204 -4.76 5.47 -8.80
CA GLN A 204 -3.94 6.30 -7.91
C GLN A 204 -4.80 6.90 -6.81
N GLY A 205 -4.52 6.50 -5.58
CA GLY A 205 -5.30 6.86 -4.41
C GLY A 205 -5.11 8.31 -4.00
N GLU A 206 -3.92 8.60 -3.49
CA GLU A 206 -3.57 9.90 -2.92
C GLU A 206 -3.48 11.01 -3.98
N ALA A 207 -3.34 10.65 -5.27
CA ALA A 207 -3.41 11.59 -6.39
C ALA A 207 -4.83 12.15 -6.66
N GLY A 208 -5.84 11.69 -5.91
CA GLY A 208 -7.22 12.13 -6.06
C GLY A 208 -8.15 11.09 -6.68
N VAL A 209 -7.92 9.80 -6.41
CA VAL A 209 -8.73 8.67 -6.91
C VAL A 209 -8.79 8.68 -8.44
N LEU A 210 -7.62 8.68 -9.08
CA LEU A 210 -7.50 8.71 -10.54
C LEU A 210 -7.68 7.31 -11.11
N VAL A 211 -8.86 7.06 -11.68
CA VAL A 211 -9.18 5.82 -12.39
C VAL A 211 -8.61 5.92 -13.81
N PRO A 212 -7.80 4.94 -14.28
CA PRO A 212 -7.26 4.97 -15.64
C PRO A 212 -8.34 4.68 -16.68
N ASP A 213 -8.00 4.86 -17.96
CA ASP A 213 -8.90 4.51 -19.05
C ASP A 213 -9.12 2.99 -19.11
N GLU A 214 -10.29 2.58 -19.60
CA GLU A 214 -10.61 1.17 -19.82
C GLU A 214 -9.58 0.51 -20.74
N GLY A 215 -9.06 -0.65 -20.34
CA GLY A 215 -8.05 -1.40 -21.08
C GLY A 215 -6.62 -1.01 -20.74
N TYR A 216 -6.40 0.00 -19.89
CA TYR A 216 -5.06 0.42 -19.48
C TYR A 216 -4.30 -0.72 -18.79
N LEU A 217 -4.93 -1.44 -17.85
CA LEU A 217 -4.26 -2.51 -17.10
C LEU A 217 -3.88 -3.68 -18.01
N THR A 218 -4.76 -4.02 -18.95
CA THR A 218 -4.53 -5.04 -19.97
C THR A 218 -3.37 -4.66 -20.88
N ALA A 219 -3.33 -3.40 -21.33
CA ALA A 219 -2.25 -2.90 -22.17
C ALA A 219 -0.91 -2.86 -21.42
N VAL A 220 -0.90 -2.42 -20.16
CA VAL A 220 0.28 -2.49 -19.28
C VAL A 220 0.79 -3.92 -19.18
N ARG A 221 -0.10 -4.90 -18.93
CA ARG A 221 0.27 -6.30 -18.84
C ARG A 221 0.95 -6.79 -20.11
N ASN A 222 0.35 -6.51 -21.27
CA ASN A 222 0.88 -6.90 -22.58
C ASN A 222 2.27 -6.30 -22.83
N LEU A 223 2.43 -5.00 -22.58
CA LEU A 223 3.72 -4.31 -22.71
C LEU A 223 4.77 -4.89 -21.76
N CYS A 224 4.47 -5.08 -20.48
CA CYS A 224 5.40 -5.69 -19.53
C CYS A 224 5.85 -7.08 -20.00
N THR A 225 4.93 -7.91 -20.51
CA THR A 225 5.26 -9.22 -21.08
C THR A 225 6.15 -9.12 -22.33
N GLU A 226 5.82 -8.25 -23.27
CA GLU A 226 6.57 -8.05 -24.51
C GLU A 226 8.03 -7.65 -24.26
N TYR A 227 8.25 -6.73 -23.32
CA TYR A 227 9.59 -6.21 -22.99
C TYR A 227 10.33 -7.03 -21.91
N ASN A 228 9.75 -8.16 -21.48
CA ASN A 228 10.26 -8.99 -20.38
C ASN A 228 10.55 -8.15 -19.13
N VAL A 229 9.56 -7.38 -18.67
CA VAL A 229 9.61 -6.47 -17.51
C VAL A 229 8.56 -6.94 -16.52
N LEU A 230 8.89 -6.93 -15.22
CA LEU A 230 7.94 -7.32 -14.18
C LEU A 230 6.86 -6.24 -14.01
N MET A 231 5.60 -6.65 -14.03
CA MET A 231 4.46 -5.83 -13.66
C MET A 231 4.23 -5.93 -12.16
N ILE A 232 4.49 -4.85 -11.42
CA ILE A 232 4.25 -4.75 -9.98
C ILE A 232 3.03 -3.87 -9.73
N ALA A 233 1.94 -4.46 -9.26
CA ALA A 233 0.74 -3.72 -8.89
C ALA A 233 0.72 -3.45 -7.38
N ASP A 234 0.67 -2.17 -7.02
CA ASP A 234 0.41 -1.75 -5.64
C ASP A 234 -1.09 -1.76 -5.37
N GLU A 235 -1.55 -2.86 -4.78
CA GLU A 235 -2.95 -3.07 -4.38
C GLU A 235 -3.15 -2.82 -2.88
N ILE A 236 -2.23 -2.11 -2.21
CA ILE A 236 -2.32 -1.82 -0.78
C ILE A 236 -3.61 -1.06 -0.46
N GLN A 237 -4.01 -0.10 -1.30
CA GLN A 237 -5.26 0.65 -1.11
C GLN A 237 -6.45 0.10 -1.91
N THR A 238 -6.20 -0.34 -3.14
CA THR A 238 -7.23 -0.70 -4.13
C THR A 238 -7.70 -2.15 -4.01
N GLY A 239 -6.89 -3.02 -3.40
CA GLY A 239 -7.20 -4.44 -3.24
C GLY A 239 -8.21 -4.70 -2.13
N LEU A 240 -8.40 -5.99 -1.86
CA LEU A 240 -9.22 -6.51 -0.76
C LEU A 240 -10.66 -6.00 -0.82
N ALA A 241 -11.31 -6.20 -1.97
CA ALA A 241 -12.71 -5.86 -2.23
C ALA A 241 -13.04 -4.35 -2.27
N ARG A 242 -12.06 -3.45 -2.10
CA ARG A 242 -12.30 -1.99 -2.08
C ARG A 242 -13.00 -1.51 -3.36
N THR A 243 -12.57 -1.99 -4.52
CA THR A 243 -13.09 -1.57 -5.83
C THR A 243 -14.23 -2.45 -6.33
N GLY A 244 -14.77 -3.36 -5.51
CA GLY A 244 -15.80 -4.34 -5.92
C GLY A 244 -15.26 -5.65 -6.50
N LYS A 245 -13.93 -5.79 -6.59
CA LYS A 245 -13.20 -7.02 -6.95
C LYS A 245 -12.13 -7.32 -5.92
N MET A 246 -11.60 -8.55 -5.89
CA MET A 246 -10.63 -8.92 -4.85
C MET A 246 -9.32 -8.16 -5.01
N LEU A 247 -8.85 -8.00 -6.25
CA LEU A 247 -7.85 -7.04 -6.67
C LEU A 247 -8.47 -6.07 -7.68
N ALA A 248 -8.04 -4.82 -7.72
CA ALA A 248 -8.48 -3.89 -8.76
C ALA A 248 -8.05 -4.34 -10.17
N CYS A 249 -6.91 -5.01 -10.30
CA CYS A 249 -6.50 -5.63 -11.56
C CYS A 249 -7.49 -6.68 -12.09
N ASP A 250 -8.32 -7.29 -11.24
CA ASP A 250 -9.33 -8.27 -11.66
C ASP A 250 -10.47 -7.64 -12.48
N HIS A 251 -10.64 -6.30 -12.48
CA HIS A 251 -11.63 -5.64 -13.33
C HIS A 251 -11.34 -5.86 -14.82
N GLU A 252 -10.07 -6.03 -15.17
CA GLU A 252 -9.63 -6.34 -16.53
C GLU A 252 -9.08 -7.78 -16.66
N ASN A 253 -9.27 -8.62 -15.63
CA ASN A 253 -8.73 -9.99 -15.55
C ASN A 253 -7.20 -10.05 -15.73
N VAL A 254 -6.49 -9.04 -15.21
CA VAL A 254 -5.05 -8.94 -15.30
C VAL A 254 -4.41 -9.50 -14.04
N ARG A 255 -3.42 -10.37 -14.19
CA ARG A 255 -2.59 -10.87 -13.09
C ARG A 255 -1.21 -10.19 -13.10
N PRO A 256 -0.88 -9.37 -12.08
CA PRO A 256 0.46 -8.82 -11.90
C PRO A 256 1.50 -9.92 -11.66
N ASP A 257 2.76 -9.69 -12.01
CA ASP A 257 3.87 -10.60 -11.67
C ASP A 257 4.18 -10.53 -10.17
N ILE A 258 4.05 -9.33 -9.58
CA ILE A 258 4.13 -9.10 -8.14
C ILE A 258 2.95 -8.23 -7.72
N VAL A 259 2.27 -8.61 -6.65
CA VAL A 259 1.27 -7.74 -6.00
C VAL A 259 1.67 -7.43 -4.57
N THR A 260 1.55 -6.16 -4.18
CA THR A 260 1.71 -5.73 -2.79
C THR A 260 0.35 -5.49 -2.14
N LEU A 261 0.15 -6.04 -0.95
CA LEU A 261 -1.08 -5.89 -0.15
C LEU A 261 -0.75 -5.32 1.23
N GLY A 262 -1.69 -4.64 1.85
CA GLY A 262 -1.54 -4.06 3.18
C GLY A 262 -2.89 -3.55 3.70
N LYS A 263 -2.87 -2.52 4.55
CA LYS A 263 -4.07 -1.82 5.04
C LYS A 263 -5.18 -2.79 5.51
N ALA A 264 -6.20 -3.03 4.68
CA ALA A 264 -7.32 -3.91 4.99
C ALA A 264 -6.93 -5.39 5.17
N LEU A 265 -5.69 -5.77 4.90
CA LEU A 265 -5.21 -7.14 5.08
C LEU A 265 -5.41 -7.65 6.51
N SER A 266 -5.29 -6.76 7.51
CA SER A 266 -5.57 -7.06 8.91
C SER A 266 -6.95 -6.57 9.38
N GLY A 267 -7.73 -5.90 8.52
CA GLY A 267 -8.92 -5.18 8.93
C GLY A 267 -8.66 -4.06 9.94
N GLY A 268 -7.47 -3.44 9.86
CA GLY A 268 -7.08 -2.30 10.68
C GLY A 268 -6.69 -2.63 12.12
N THR A 269 -6.52 -3.90 12.48
CA THR A 269 -6.22 -4.30 13.86
C THR A 269 -4.73 -4.39 14.18
N MET A 270 -3.88 -4.65 13.18
CA MET A 270 -2.43 -4.69 13.33
C MET A 270 -1.73 -4.37 12.00
N PRO A 271 -0.53 -3.78 12.00
CA PRO A 271 0.22 -3.56 10.77
C PRO A 271 0.71 -4.90 10.20
N VAL A 272 0.11 -5.31 9.08
CA VAL A 272 0.55 -6.45 8.26
C VAL A 272 0.45 -6.06 6.80
N SER A 273 1.46 -6.45 6.03
CA SER A 273 1.49 -6.35 4.57
C SER A 273 2.03 -7.64 3.97
N ALA A 274 1.87 -7.80 2.66
CA ALA A 274 2.30 -8.98 1.95
C ALA A 274 2.81 -8.63 0.55
N VAL A 275 3.80 -9.38 0.08
CA VAL A 275 4.23 -9.41 -1.31
C VAL A 275 3.95 -10.80 -1.85
N LEU A 276 3.14 -10.92 -2.89
CA LEU A 276 2.83 -12.19 -3.55
C LEU A 276 3.46 -12.21 -4.94
N ALA A 277 4.11 -13.33 -5.28
CA ALA A 277 4.82 -13.53 -6.55
C ALA A 277 5.03 -15.05 -6.79
N ASP A 278 5.54 -15.39 -7.98
CA ASP A 278 5.90 -16.76 -8.38
C ASP A 278 7.42 -17.02 -8.35
#